data_AF-A0A7J8XFL7-F1
#
_entry.id   AF-A0A7J8XFL7-F1
#
_cell.length_a   1.000
_cell.length_b   1.000
_cell.length_c   1.000
_cell.angle_alpha   90.00
_cell.angle_beta   90.00
_cell.angle_gamma   90.00
#
_symmetry.space_group_name_H-M   'P 1'
#
loop_
_entity.id
_entity.type
_entity.pdbx_description
1 polymer ?
#
loop_
_entity_poly.entity_id
_entity_poly.type
_entity_poly.pdbx_seq_one_letter_code
_entity_poly.pdbx_strand_id
1 'polypeptide(L)'
;MTEYVVTRWYRAPELLLCCDNYGTSIDVWSVGCIFAEILGRKPIFPGTECLSQLKLIIDVLGSQQEADLQFIDNPKARRYIKSLPYSRGTHLSHLYPQADPLAIDLLQRMLVFDPSKRITVTEALLHPYMSGLYDPRCNPPAQVPIDLDIDENMREEMIREMMWAEMLHYHPEAASANA
;
A
#
# COMPACT_ATOMS: atom_id res chain seq x y z
N MET A 1 21.32 -7.78 3.14
CA MET A 1 19.92 -8.25 3.17
C MET A 1 19.26 -7.70 1.93
N THR A 2 18.67 -8.50 1.05
CA THR A 2 18.02 -7.95 -0.15
C THR A 2 16.76 -7.21 0.30
N GLU A 3 16.70 -5.88 0.16
CA GLU A 3 15.51 -5.02 0.41
C GLU A 3 14.26 -5.40 -0.42
N TYR A 4 14.34 -6.49 -1.19
CA TYR A 4 13.37 -6.92 -2.17
C TYR A 4 12.57 -8.14 -1.67
N VAL A 5 11.72 -7.97 -0.66
CA VAL A 5 10.82 -9.05 -0.20
C VAL A 5 9.37 -8.57 -0.14
N VAL A 6 8.71 -8.43 -1.30
CA VAL A 6 7.23 -8.38 -1.44
C VAL A 6 6.88 -8.70 -2.89
N THR A 7 5.73 -9.33 -3.16
CA THR A 7 5.14 -9.46 -4.51
C THR A 7 4.97 -8.08 -5.15
N ARG A 8 5.74 -7.80 -6.21
CA ARG A 8 5.86 -6.47 -6.84
C ARG A 8 4.53 -5.89 -7.32
N TRP A 9 3.58 -6.75 -7.67
CA TRP A 9 2.30 -6.37 -8.29
C TRP A 9 1.42 -5.47 -7.43
N TYR A 10 1.63 -5.49 -6.11
CA TYR A 10 0.86 -4.73 -5.13
C TYR A 10 1.61 -3.50 -4.59
N ARG A 11 2.83 -3.23 -5.06
CA ARG A 11 3.62 -2.09 -4.57
C ARG A 11 3.06 -0.77 -5.08
N ALA A 12 2.94 0.19 -4.17
CA ALA A 12 2.50 1.55 -4.46
C ALA A 12 3.56 2.32 -5.29
N PRO A 13 3.15 3.32 -6.10
CA PRO A 13 4.07 4.13 -6.91
C PRO A 13 5.21 4.74 -6.11
N GLU A 14 4.93 5.28 -4.92
CA GLU A 14 5.91 5.91 -4.03
C GLU A 14 7.03 4.94 -3.59
N LEU A 15 6.71 3.66 -3.37
CA LEU A 15 7.71 2.64 -3.05
C LEU A 15 8.53 2.23 -4.28
N LEU A 16 7.92 2.21 -5.47
CA LEU A 16 8.62 1.92 -6.73
C LEU A 16 9.59 3.04 -7.12
N LEU A 17 9.35 4.26 -6.63
CA LEU A 17 10.16 5.46 -6.88
C LEU A 17 11.19 5.72 -5.78
N CYS A 18 11.23 4.87 -4.73
CA CYS A 18 12.08 5.02 -3.55
C CYS A 18 11.89 6.39 -2.86
N CYS A 19 10.64 6.78 -2.62
CA CYS A 19 10.34 7.95 -1.80
C CYS A 19 10.58 7.62 -0.32
N ASP A 20 11.30 8.50 0.40
CA ASP A 20 11.62 8.31 1.82
C ASP A 20 10.39 8.50 2.72
N ASN A 21 9.45 9.34 2.29
CA ASN A 21 8.20 9.60 3.01
C ASN A 21 7.09 8.66 2.50
N TYR A 22 6.97 7.49 3.12
CA TYR A 22 5.82 6.60 2.94
C TYR A 22 5.04 6.45 4.25
N GLY A 23 3.74 6.18 4.14
CA GLY A 23 2.85 6.02 5.28
C GLY A 23 1.78 4.97 4.98
N THR A 24 0.69 4.99 5.75
CA THR A 24 -0.41 4.02 5.65
C THR A 24 -1.12 3.99 4.28
N SER A 25 -0.92 5.01 3.45
CA SER A 25 -1.44 5.07 2.08
C SER A 25 -0.94 3.91 1.21
N ILE A 26 0.27 3.39 1.45
CA ILE A 26 0.83 2.26 0.67
C ILE A 26 -0.03 1.00 0.79
N ASP A 27 -0.66 0.81 1.95
CA ASP A 27 -1.54 -0.33 2.19
C ASP A 27 -2.86 -0.17 1.46
N VAL A 28 -3.40 1.06 1.40
CA VAL A 28 -4.62 1.35 0.62
C VAL A 28 -4.42 1.03 -0.86
N TRP A 29 -3.24 1.34 -1.42
CA TRP A 29 -2.92 0.96 -2.79
C TRP A 29 -2.93 -0.56 -2.97
N SER A 30 -2.28 -1.27 -2.07
CA SER A 30 -2.21 -2.73 -2.07
C SER A 30 -3.61 -3.35 -2.01
N VAL A 31 -4.49 -2.82 -1.13
CA VAL A 31 -5.90 -3.20 -1.03
C VAL A 31 -6.65 -2.90 -2.33
N GLY A 32 -6.40 -1.75 -2.96
CA GLY A 32 -6.97 -1.42 -4.28
C GLY A 32 -6.58 -2.43 -5.34
N CYS A 33 -5.31 -2.84 -5.41
CA CYS A 33 -4.85 -3.87 -6.33
C CYS A 33 -5.52 -5.24 -6.08
N ILE A 34 -5.66 -5.65 -4.81
CA ILE A 34 -6.38 -6.87 -4.42
C ILE A 34 -7.86 -6.77 -4.82
N PHE A 35 -8.48 -5.62 -4.58
CA PHE A 35 -9.89 -5.42 -4.91
C PHE A 35 -10.12 -5.49 -6.42
N ALA A 36 -9.26 -4.84 -7.21
CA ALA A 36 -9.25 -4.95 -8.67
C ALA A 36 -9.07 -6.40 -9.15
N GLU A 37 -8.23 -7.18 -8.46
CA GLU A 37 -8.02 -8.60 -8.77
C GLU A 37 -9.23 -9.46 -8.41
N ILE A 38 -9.95 -9.17 -7.33
CA ILE A 38 -11.21 -9.85 -7.00
C ILE A 38 -12.25 -9.60 -8.10
N LEU A 39 -12.37 -8.36 -8.58
CA LEU A 39 -13.31 -7.98 -9.65
C LEU A 39 -12.94 -8.63 -11.00
N GLY A 40 -11.64 -8.67 -11.32
CA GLY A 40 -11.14 -9.14 -12.62
C GLY A 40 -10.73 -10.61 -12.69
N ARG A 41 -10.59 -11.28 -11.54
CA ARG A 41 -9.95 -12.61 -11.38
C ARG A 41 -8.53 -12.69 -11.95
N LYS A 42 -7.86 -11.55 -12.09
CA LYS A 42 -6.50 -11.41 -12.60
C LYS A 42 -5.83 -10.17 -12.00
N PRO A 43 -4.50 -10.19 -11.81
CA PRO A 43 -3.77 -9.02 -11.31
C PRO A 43 -3.90 -7.85 -12.28
N ILE A 44 -4.14 -6.66 -11.74
CA ILE A 44 -4.27 -5.42 -12.52
C ILE A 44 -2.90 -4.92 -13.04
N PHE A 45 -1.84 -5.11 -12.27
CA PHE A 45 -0.47 -4.66 -12.61
C PHE A 45 0.56 -5.80 -12.51
N PRO A 46 0.59 -6.75 -13.46
CA PRO A 46 1.53 -7.86 -13.45
C PRO A 46 2.91 -7.48 -14.01
N GLY A 47 3.62 -6.55 -13.37
CA GLY A 47 4.93 -6.08 -13.81
C GLY A 47 6.07 -7.06 -13.50
N THR A 48 6.96 -7.26 -14.46
CA THR A 48 8.15 -8.12 -14.35
C THR A 48 9.28 -7.47 -13.57
N GLU A 49 9.41 -6.14 -13.67
CA GLU A 49 10.48 -5.31 -13.08
C GLU A 49 9.88 -4.00 -12.55
N CYS A 50 10.62 -3.23 -11.73
CA CYS A 50 10.10 -1.99 -11.12
C CYS A 50 9.67 -0.96 -12.18
N LEU A 51 10.45 -0.77 -13.24
CA LEU A 51 10.12 0.14 -14.33
C LEU A 51 8.91 -0.34 -15.15
N SER A 52 8.83 -1.66 -15.39
CA SER A 52 7.70 -2.29 -16.07
C SER A 52 6.41 -2.15 -15.26
N GLN A 53 6.48 -2.35 -13.94
CA GLN A 53 5.37 -2.13 -13.01
C GLN A 53 4.87 -0.69 -13.07
N LEU A 54 5.79 0.28 -13.00
CA LEU A 54 5.45 1.70 -13.05
C LEU A 54 4.81 2.09 -14.39
N LYS A 55 5.30 1.53 -15.50
CA LYS A 55 4.68 1.73 -16.82
C LYS A 55 3.24 1.21 -16.86
N LEU A 56 2.98 0.00 -16.36
CA LEU A 56 1.62 -0.55 -16.30
C LEU A 56 0.67 0.33 -15.49
N ILE A 57 1.16 0.87 -14.37
CA ILE A 57 0.39 1.81 -13.55
C ILE A 57 0.01 3.06 -14.34
N ILE A 58 0.98 3.68 -15.05
CA ILE A 58 0.74 4.86 -15.89
C ILE A 58 -0.16 4.53 -17.09
N ASP A 59 -0.05 3.34 -17.66
CA ASP A 59 -0.89 2.93 -18.79
C ASP A 59 -2.38 2.84 -18.38
N VAL A 60 -2.67 2.39 -17.15
CA VAL A 60 -4.02 2.32 -16.60
C VAL A 60 -4.51 3.65 -16.05
N LEU A 61 -3.73 4.33 -15.20
CA LEU A 61 -4.15 5.59 -14.56
C LEU A 61 -4.03 6.81 -15.48
N GLY A 62 -3.22 6.71 -16.52
CA GLY A 62 -2.85 7.82 -17.39
C GLY A 62 -1.58 8.54 -16.95
N SER A 63 -1.07 9.39 -17.83
CA SER A 63 0.06 10.26 -17.54
C SER A 63 -0.32 11.28 -16.47
N GLN A 64 0.49 11.31 -15.41
CA GLN A 64 0.27 12.16 -14.25
C GLN A 64 0.61 13.62 -14.55
N GLN A 65 -0.12 14.56 -13.94
CA GLN A 65 0.15 15.98 -14.09
C GLN A 65 1.31 16.41 -13.19
N GLU A 66 1.89 17.59 -13.44
CA GLU A 66 2.99 18.12 -12.63
C GLU A 66 2.62 18.20 -11.13
N ALA A 67 1.35 18.48 -10.81
CA ALA A 67 0.83 18.53 -9.45
C ALA A 67 0.87 17.16 -8.74
N ASP A 68 0.65 16.08 -9.47
CA ASP A 68 0.64 14.71 -8.94
C ASP A 68 2.07 14.15 -8.77
N LEU A 69 3.09 14.87 -9.23
CA LEU A 69 4.50 14.48 -9.12
C LEU A 69 5.23 15.24 -8.00
N GLN A 70 4.54 16.13 -7.29
CA GLN A 70 5.14 16.99 -6.26
C GLN A 70 5.72 16.19 -5.09
N PHE A 71 5.09 15.07 -4.73
CA PHE A 71 5.57 14.19 -3.66
C PHE A 71 6.88 13.45 -3.98
N ILE A 72 7.32 13.46 -5.25
CA ILE A 72 8.52 12.76 -5.69
C ILE A 72 9.72 13.69 -5.55
N ASP A 73 10.46 13.59 -4.45
CA ASP A 73 11.65 14.41 -4.21
C ASP A 73 12.82 14.04 -5.13
N ASN A 74 12.89 12.78 -5.58
CA ASN A 74 13.97 12.29 -6.44
C ASN A 74 13.87 12.84 -7.88
N PRO A 75 14.84 13.69 -8.34
CA PRO A 75 14.78 14.28 -9.67
C PRO A 75 14.92 13.28 -10.81
N LYS A 76 15.63 12.16 -10.60
CA LYS A 76 15.81 11.11 -11.61
C LYS A 76 14.49 10.38 -11.85
N ALA A 77 13.78 10.06 -10.78
CA ALA A 77 12.47 9.41 -10.82
C ALA A 77 11.44 10.30 -11.53
N ARG A 78 11.42 11.60 -11.21
CA ARG A 78 10.55 12.58 -11.88
C ARG A 78 10.86 12.69 -13.38
N ARG A 79 12.14 12.74 -13.76
CA ARG A 79 12.55 12.77 -15.18
C ARG A 79 12.16 11.49 -15.92
N TYR A 80 12.25 10.34 -15.27
CA TYR A 80 11.84 9.06 -15.85
C TYR A 80 10.34 9.05 -16.17
N ILE A 81 9.48 9.43 -15.22
CA ILE A 81 8.02 9.48 -15.44
C ILE A 81 7.69 10.41 -16.62
N LYS A 82 8.32 11.58 -16.68
CA LYS A 82 8.14 12.53 -17.79
C LYS A 82 8.65 12.03 -19.15
N SER A 83 9.57 11.07 -19.15
CA SER A 83 10.09 10.46 -20.38
C SER A 83 9.22 9.34 -20.93
N LEU A 84 8.26 8.84 -20.14
CA LEU A 84 7.33 7.80 -20.59
C LEU A 84 6.39 8.36 -21.67
N PRO A 85 5.96 7.52 -22.63
CA PRO A 85 4.95 7.90 -23.61
C PRO A 85 3.67 8.38 -22.93
N TYR A 86 3.03 9.38 -23.53
CA TYR A 86 1.75 9.86 -23.04
C TYR A 86 0.70 8.74 -23.10
N SER A 87 0.01 8.51 -21.99
CA SER A 87 -1.16 7.65 -21.89
C SER A 87 -2.34 8.47 -21.40
N ARG A 88 -3.50 8.30 -22.05
CA ARG A 88 -4.77 8.88 -21.59
C ARG A 88 -5.36 8.15 -20.38
N GLY A 89 -4.80 6.99 -20.01
CA GLY A 89 -5.37 6.09 -19.01
C GLY A 89 -6.59 5.31 -19.55
N THR A 90 -7.04 4.35 -18.76
CA THR A 90 -8.25 3.57 -19.01
C THR A 90 -9.17 3.70 -17.81
N HIS A 91 -10.40 4.16 -18.03
CA HIS A 91 -11.38 4.21 -16.97
C HIS A 91 -11.66 2.79 -16.42
N LEU A 92 -11.64 2.62 -15.10
CA LEU A 92 -11.73 1.29 -14.48
C LEU A 92 -13.05 0.57 -14.81
N SER A 93 -14.13 1.29 -15.08
CA SER A 93 -15.39 0.68 -15.56
C SER A 93 -15.24 -0.04 -16.92
N HIS A 94 -14.31 0.37 -17.77
CA HIS A 94 -14.02 -0.35 -19.02
C HIS A 94 -13.24 -1.64 -18.78
N LEU A 95 -12.42 -1.67 -17.73
CA LEU A 95 -11.69 -2.88 -17.33
C LEU A 95 -12.62 -3.88 -16.63
N TYR A 96 -13.60 -3.38 -15.90
CA TYR A 96 -14.53 -4.15 -15.08
C TYR A 96 -16.00 -3.79 -15.40
N PRO A 97 -16.49 -4.09 -16.61
CA PRO A 97 -17.82 -3.65 -17.06
C PRO A 97 -18.99 -4.29 -16.31
N GLN A 98 -18.74 -5.38 -15.59
CA GLN A 98 -19.75 -6.12 -14.80
C GLN A 98 -19.71 -5.77 -13.31
N ALA A 99 -18.79 -4.91 -12.88
CA ALA A 99 -18.67 -4.52 -11.48
C ALA A 99 -19.73 -3.49 -11.10
N ASP A 100 -20.11 -3.49 -9.84
CA ASP A 100 -20.99 -2.47 -9.26
C ASP A 100 -20.38 -1.06 -9.45
N PRO A 101 -21.14 -0.05 -9.90
CA PRO A 101 -20.63 1.32 -10.02
C PRO A 101 -20.00 1.87 -8.72
N LEU A 102 -20.52 1.51 -7.54
CA LEU A 102 -19.97 1.91 -6.25
C LEU A 102 -18.65 1.19 -5.93
N ALA A 103 -18.48 -0.05 -6.42
CA ALA A 103 -17.21 -0.76 -6.33
C ALA A 103 -16.13 -0.04 -7.16
N ILE A 104 -16.50 0.42 -8.36
CA ILE A 104 -15.62 1.16 -9.24
C ILE A 104 -15.25 2.52 -8.65
N ASP A 105 -16.21 3.26 -8.08
CA ASP A 105 -15.93 4.55 -7.42
C ASP A 105 -14.92 4.37 -6.27
N LEU A 106 -15.15 3.38 -5.40
CA LEU A 106 -14.21 3.08 -4.32
C LEU A 106 -12.83 2.71 -4.84
N LEU A 107 -12.77 1.85 -5.87
CA LEU A 107 -11.52 1.41 -6.46
C LEU A 107 -10.74 2.58 -7.08
N GLN A 108 -11.42 3.54 -7.73
CA GLN A 108 -10.80 4.73 -8.29
C GLN A 108 -10.20 5.64 -7.20
N ARG A 109 -10.82 5.71 -6.02
CA ARG A 109 -10.30 6.46 -4.88
C ARG A 109 -9.13 5.77 -4.17
N MET A 110 -9.05 4.44 -4.26
CA MET A 110 -7.92 3.65 -3.74
C MET A 110 -6.71 3.68 -4.68
N LEU A 111 -6.92 3.55 -6.00
CA LEU A 111 -5.86 3.51 -7.01
C LEU A 111 -5.52 4.92 -7.53
N VAL A 112 -5.06 5.77 -6.62
CA VAL A 112 -4.58 7.12 -6.93
C VAL A 112 -3.06 7.17 -6.84
N PHE A 113 -2.44 7.80 -7.85
CA PHE A 113 -0.98 7.85 -7.98
C PHE A 113 -0.34 8.67 -6.86
N ASP A 114 -0.86 9.87 -6.60
CA ASP A 114 -0.45 10.71 -5.48
C ASP A 114 -0.97 10.11 -4.16
N PRO A 115 -0.09 9.69 -3.23
CA PRO A 115 -0.50 9.09 -1.97
C PRO A 115 -1.31 10.03 -1.09
N SER A 116 -1.12 11.36 -1.20
CA SER A 116 -1.84 12.35 -0.39
C SER A 116 -3.31 12.53 -0.80
N LYS A 117 -3.64 12.15 -2.05
CA LYS A 117 -5.00 12.20 -2.61
C LYS A 117 -5.72 10.87 -2.52
N ARG A 118 -5.03 9.82 -2.07
CA ARG A 118 -5.58 8.47 -1.91
C ARG A 118 -6.53 8.46 -0.72
N ILE A 119 -7.67 7.79 -0.87
CA ILE A 119 -8.63 7.65 0.24
C ILE A 119 -7.97 7.00 1.45
N THR A 120 -8.30 7.45 2.66
CA THR A 120 -7.83 6.78 3.87
C THR A 120 -8.63 5.49 4.11
N VAL A 121 -8.09 4.56 4.89
CA VAL A 121 -8.81 3.32 5.25
C VAL A 121 -10.13 3.64 5.95
N THR A 122 -10.14 4.63 6.84
CA THR A 122 -11.35 5.05 7.55
C THR A 122 -12.42 5.59 6.61
N GLU A 123 -12.04 6.44 5.65
CA GLU A 123 -12.97 6.94 4.62
C GLU A 123 -13.46 5.82 3.70
N ALA A 124 -12.59 4.86 3.35
CA ALA A 124 -12.96 3.70 2.54
C ALA A 124 -13.99 2.79 3.25
N LEU A 125 -13.86 2.59 4.56
CA LEU A 125 -14.83 1.85 5.37
C LEU A 125 -16.19 2.55 5.46
N LEU A 126 -16.20 3.89 5.44
CA LEU A 126 -17.43 4.70 5.41
C LEU A 126 -18.03 4.86 4.02
N HIS A 127 -17.40 4.31 2.97
CA HIS A 127 -17.87 4.43 1.61
C HIS A 127 -19.23 3.73 1.41
N PRO A 128 -20.15 4.25 0.57
CA PRO A 128 -21.46 3.62 0.33
C PRO A 128 -21.40 2.14 -0.07
N TYR A 129 -20.35 1.74 -0.80
CA TYR A 129 -20.09 0.34 -1.15
C TYR A 129 -19.90 -0.58 0.08
N MET A 130 -19.37 -0.06 1.19
CA MET A 130 -19.11 -0.78 2.44
C MET A 130 -20.28 -0.70 3.45
N SER A 131 -21.32 0.08 3.15
CA SER A 131 -22.44 0.33 4.08
C SER A 131 -23.15 -0.94 4.59
N GLY A 132 -23.20 -2.01 3.78
CA GLY A 132 -23.78 -3.29 4.18
C GLY A 132 -22.85 -4.20 4.98
N LEU A 133 -21.56 -3.85 5.09
CA LEU A 133 -20.52 -4.70 5.67
C LEU A 133 -19.85 -4.07 6.90
N TYR A 134 -19.89 -2.75 7.03
CA TYR A 134 -19.18 -2.02 8.08
C TYR A 134 -20.16 -1.39 9.08
N ASP A 135 -20.04 -1.76 10.36
CA ASP A 135 -20.64 -1.04 11.49
C ASP A 135 -19.51 -0.46 12.36
N PRO A 136 -19.35 0.88 12.41
CA PRO A 136 -18.32 1.53 13.22
C PRO A 136 -18.39 1.17 14.71
N ARG A 137 -19.57 0.80 15.22
CA ARG A 137 -19.75 0.44 16.65
C ARG A 137 -19.20 -0.94 16.98
N CYS A 138 -19.15 -1.83 16.00
CA CYS A 138 -18.70 -3.21 16.16
C CYS A 138 -17.20 -3.38 15.87
N ASN A 139 -16.56 -2.38 15.24
CA ASN A 139 -15.16 -2.43 14.88
C ASN A 139 -14.45 -1.09 15.20
N PRO A 140 -14.21 -0.81 16.50
CA PRO A 140 -13.54 0.41 16.92
C PRO A 140 -12.06 0.40 16.49
N PRO A 141 -11.47 1.57 16.18
CA PRO A 141 -10.05 1.67 15.91
C PRO A 141 -9.23 1.31 17.15
N ALA A 142 -7.96 0.95 16.93
CA ALA A 142 -7.00 0.75 18.02
C ALA A 142 -6.94 2.01 18.91
N GLN A 143 -7.00 1.81 20.22
CA GLN A 143 -7.06 2.91 21.20
C GLN A 143 -5.71 3.54 21.50
N VAL A 144 -4.63 2.78 21.27
CA VAL A 144 -3.26 3.18 21.58
C VAL A 144 -2.43 2.96 20.32
N PRO A 145 -1.60 3.93 19.90
CA PRO A 145 -0.64 3.68 18.83
C PRO A 145 0.31 2.57 19.25
N ILE A 146 0.65 1.69 18.31
CA ILE A 146 1.70 0.71 18.54
C ILE A 146 3.02 1.46 18.47
N ASP A 147 3.72 1.52 19.60
CA ASP A 147 5.09 2.02 19.63
C ASP A 147 6.02 0.88 19.27
N LEU A 148 6.71 1.03 18.14
CA LEU A 148 7.74 0.09 17.71
C LEU A 148 9.07 0.72 18.07
N ASP A 149 9.53 0.48 19.30
CA ASP A 149 10.86 0.88 19.82
C ASP A 149 11.99 0.07 19.15
N ILE A 150 12.00 0.04 17.81
CA ILE A 150 12.97 -0.70 17.00
C ILE A 150 13.74 0.32 16.18
N ASP A 151 14.97 0.61 16.59
CA ASP A 151 15.92 1.43 15.83
C ASP A 151 16.63 0.56 14.77
N GLU A 152 16.79 1.08 13.57
CA GLU A 152 17.53 0.41 12.48
C GLU A 152 18.98 0.07 12.86
N ASN A 153 19.55 0.76 13.85
CA ASN A 153 20.90 0.55 14.36
C ASN A 153 21.00 -0.48 15.49
N MET A 154 19.91 -1.16 15.85
CA MET A 154 19.93 -2.18 16.89
C MET A 154 20.79 -3.38 16.48
N ARG A 155 21.69 -3.77 17.39
CA ARG A 155 22.53 -4.96 17.21
C ARG A 155 21.70 -6.23 17.36
N GLU A 156 22.09 -7.27 16.63
CA GLU A 156 21.43 -8.58 16.68
C GLU A 156 21.26 -9.11 18.11
N GLU A 157 22.28 -8.95 18.96
CA GLU A 157 22.24 -9.36 20.37
C GLU A 157 21.11 -8.67 21.14
N MET A 158 20.91 -7.36 20.93
CA MET A 158 19.84 -6.59 21.56
C MET A 158 18.47 -7.07 21.10
N ILE A 159 18.31 -7.33 19.80
CA ILE A 159 17.07 -7.87 19.24
C ILE A 159 16.76 -9.23 19.88
N ARG A 160 17.77 -10.10 20.03
CA ARG A 160 17.59 -11.41 20.66
C ARG A 160 17.15 -11.30 22.12
N GLU A 161 17.73 -10.37 22.87
CA GLU A 161 17.35 -10.11 24.26
C GLU A 161 15.92 -9.57 24.37
N MET A 162 15.53 -8.63 23.51
CA MET A 162 14.16 -8.10 23.47
C MET A 162 13.14 -9.18 23.10
N MET A 163 13.44 -10.03 22.10
CA MET A 163 12.59 -11.16 21.74
C MET A 163 12.43 -12.13 22.91
N TRP A 164 13.50 -12.43 23.63
CA TRP A 164 13.45 -13.29 24.81
C TRP A 164 12.63 -12.66 25.95
N ALA A 165 12.77 -11.36 26.19
CA ALA A 165 11.98 -10.63 27.18
C ALA A 165 10.47 -10.66 26.84
N GLU A 166 10.12 -10.46 25.57
CA GLU A 166 8.74 -10.55 25.09
C GLU A 166 8.18 -11.98 25.27
N MET A 167 8.97 -13.00 24.95
CA MET A 167 8.57 -14.39 25.19
C MET A 167 8.32 -14.67 26.66
N LEU A 168 9.18 -14.19 27.56
CA LEU A 168 9.00 -14.34 29.01
C LEU A 168 7.81 -13.54 29.56
N HIS A 169 7.45 -12.41 28.94
CA HIS A 169 6.28 -11.63 29.32
C HIS A 169 4.98 -12.45 29.16
N TYR A 170 4.85 -13.19 28.05
CA TYR A 170 3.69 -14.06 27.79
C TYR A 170 3.82 -15.46 28.41
N HIS A 171 5.05 -15.94 28.66
CA HIS A 171 5.35 -17.27 29.21
C HIS A 171 6.29 -17.20 30.43
N PRO A 172 5.80 -16.68 31.58
CA PRO A 172 6.61 -16.55 32.79
C PRO A 172 7.14 -17.90 33.33
N GLU A 173 6.46 -19.01 33.02
CA GLU A 173 6.90 -20.37 33.36
C GLU A 173 8.24 -20.76 32.71
N ALA A 174 8.56 -20.22 31.53
CA ALA A 174 9.81 -20.51 30.85
C ALA A 174 11.03 -19.91 31.58
N ALA A 175 10.83 -18.89 32.42
CA ALA A 175 11.89 -18.30 33.24
C ALA A 175 12.34 -19.25 34.37
N SER A 176 11.46 -20.12 34.85
CA SER A 176 11.73 -21.03 35.97
C SER A 176 12.25 -22.40 35.55
N ALA A 177 12.16 -22.75 34.26
CA ALA A 177 12.72 -23.99 33.71
C ALA A 177 14.24 -23.91 33.41
N ASN A 178 14.81 -22.71 33.40
CA ASN A 178 16.24 -22.46 33.13
C ASN A 178 17.05 -22.02 34.38
N ALA A 179 16.46 -22.13 35.58
CA ALA A 179 17.12 -21.88 36.86
C ALA A 179 17.53 -23.21 37.53
#